data_AF-A0A7S1H2E3-F1
#
_entry.id   AF-A0A7S1H2E3-F1
#
_cell.length_a   1.000
_cell.length_b   1.000
_cell.length_c   1.000
_cell.angle_alpha   90.00
_cell.angle_beta   90.00
_cell.angle_gamma   90.00
#
_symmetry.space_group_name_H-M   'P 1'
#
loop_
_entity.id
_entity.type
_entity.pdbx_description
1 polymer ?
#
loop_
_entity_poly.entity_id
_entity_poly.type
_entity_poly.pdbx_seq_one_letter_code
_entity_poly.pdbx_strand_id
1 'polypeptide(L)'
;NAIVCCFFLDAAPSIVEYIQVIHKMLKPGGHLINFGPLLYHWSGPAMRPDDRTREKYQSRFSYLDSRYMSSVDMSWEDVRHILVNAGFDIVEERVGVRTLYTADRRSMMNMA
;
A
#
# COMPACT_ATOMS: atom_id res chain seq x y z
N ASN A 1 -15.60 -13.30 9.99
CA ASN A 1 -15.63 -11.95 9.37
C ASN A 1 -14.24 -11.68 8.83
N ALA A 2 -14.10 -11.10 7.65
CA ALA A 2 -12.80 -10.88 7.05
C ALA A 2 -12.76 -9.60 6.22
N ILE A 3 -11.58 -8.99 6.13
CA ILE A 3 -11.23 -7.89 5.22
C ILE A 3 -10.13 -8.39 4.30
N VAL A 4 -10.30 -8.18 3.00
CA VAL A 4 -9.35 -8.61 1.98
C VAL A 4 -8.77 -7.38 1.29
N CYS A 5 -7.45 -7.24 1.32
CA CYS A 5 -6.70 -6.20 0.65
C CYS A 5 -5.92 -6.83 -0.51
N CYS A 6 -6.23 -6.43 -1.75
CA CYS A 6 -5.55 -6.92 -2.95
C CYS A 6 -4.96 -5.72 -3.69
N PHE A 7 -3.63 -5.58 -3.75
CA PHE A 7 -2.94 -4.40 -4.30
C PHE A 7 -3.45 -3.07 -3.69
N PHE A 8 -3.55 -3.03 -2.35
CA PHE A 8 -4.25 -1.94 -1.67
C PHE A 8 -3.46 -1.27 -0.53
N LEU A 9 -2.72 -2.03 0.29
CA LEU A 9 -2.09 -1.45 1.49
C LEU A 9 -1.02 -0.40 1.16
N ASP A 10 -0.42 -0.46 -0.01
CA ASP A 10 0.59 0.46 -0.54
C ASP A 10 -0.01 1.72 -1.21
N ALA A 11 -1.33 1.80 -1.34
CA ALA A 11 -2.02 3.00 -1.83
C ALA A 11 -2.18 4.09 -0.74
N ALA A 12 -1.89 3.75 0.51
CA ALA A 12 -1.99 4.67 1.63
C ALA A 12 -0.75 5.60 1.70
N PRO A 13 -0.93 6.88 2.09
CA PRO A 13 0.20 7.71 2.54
C PRO A 13 0.90 7.12 3.77
N SER A 14 0.12 6.44 4.63
CA SER A 14 0.59 5.73 5.81
C SER A 14 -0.14 4.40 5.94
N ILE A 15 0.59 3.30 5.74
CA ILE A 15 0.05 1.94 5.90
C ILE A 15 -0.40 1.66 7.34
N VAL A 16 0.21 2.33 8.33
CA VAL A 16 -0.16 2.21 9.75
C VAL A 16 -1.60 2.64 9.98
N GLU A 17 -2.02 3.76 9.37
CA GLU A 17 -3.40 4.25 9.49
C GLU A 17 -4.40 3.23 8.92
N TYR A 18 -4.07 2.61 7.77
CA TYR A 18 -4.90 1.57 7.18
C TYR A 18 -5.03 0.35 8.09
N ILE A 19 -3.90 -0.16 8.63
CA ILE A 19 -3.90 -1.32 9.53
C ILE A 19 -4.76 -1.04 10.78
N GLN A 20 -4.65 0.16 11.38
CA GLN A 20 -5.45 0.53 12.55
C GLN A 20 -6.95 0.58 12.25
N VAL A 21 -7.34 1.13 11.10
CA VAL A 21 -8.75 1.19 10.67
C VAL A 21 -9.28 -0.21 10.39
N ILE A 22 -8.53 -1.03 9.66
CA ILE A 22 -8.87 -2.42 9.36
C ILE A 22 -9.09 -3.21 10.65
N HIS A 23 -8.17 -3.09 11.62
CA HIS A 23 -8.30 -3.77 12.91
C HIS A 23 -9.59 -3.37 13.64
N LYS A 24 -9.91 -2.06 13.69
CA LYS A 24 -11.15 -1.56 14.31
C LYS A 24 -12.43 -2.05 13.61
N MET A 25 -12.37 -2.30 12.30
CA MET A 25 -13.51 -2.78 11.53
C MET A 25 -13.76 -4.29 11.71
N LEU A 26 -12.74 -5.05 12.07
CA LEU A 26 -12.86 -6.48 12.28
C LEU A 26 -13.55 -6.79 13.62
N LYS A 27 -14.44 -7.77 13.59
CA LYS A 27 -14.96 -8.39 14.83
C LYS A 27 -13.85 -9.25 15.46
N PRO A 28 -13.87 -9.53 16.77
CA PRO A 28 -12.97 -10.49 17.39
C PRO A 28 -12.95 -11.83 16.63
N GLY A 29 -11.76 -12.38 16.38
CA GLY A 29 -11.56 -13.56 15.52
C GLY A 29 -11.72 -13.30 14.01
N GLY A 30 -11.85 -12.03 13.61
CA GLY A 30 -11.86 -11.61 12.21
C GLY A 30 -10.48 -11.72 11.57
N HIS A 31 -10.44 -11.85 10.25
CA HIS A 31 -9.19 -12.08 9.50
C HIS A 31 -8.90 -10.91 8.56
N LEU A 32 -7.64 -10.47 8.52
CA LEU A 32 -7.10 -9.67 7.43
C LEU A 32 -6.38 -10.59 6.46
N ILE A 33 -6.75 -10.55 5.19
CA ILE A 33 -6.04 -11.25 4.10
C ILE A 33 -5.45 -10.18 3.19
N ASN A 34 -4.12 -10.09 3.12
CA ASN A 34 -3.43 -9.14 2.25
C ASN A 34 -2.66 -9.87 1.15
N PHE A 35 -2.81 -9.41 -0.09
CA PHE A 35 -2.05 -9.89 -1.24
C PHE A 35 -1.68 -8.72 -2.16
N GLY A 36 -0.39 -8.48 -2.35
CA GLY A 36 0.07 -7.41 -3.23
C GLY A 36 1.50 -6.98 -2.90
N PRO A 37 2.05 -6.06 -3.69
CA PRO A 37 3.37 -5.50 -3.44
C PRO A 37 3.33 -4.47 -2.29
N LEU A 38 4.50 -3.93 -1.98
CA LEU A 38 4.68 -2.70 -1.20
C LEU A 38 5.24 -1.61 -2.12
N LEU A 39 4.52 -1.31 -3.22
CA LEU A 39 4.89 -0.28 -4.18
C LEU A 39 4.19 1.03 -3.77
N TYR A 40 4.78 1.74 -2.81
CA TYR A 40 4.16 2.91 -2.18
C TYR A 40 3.76 3.99 -3.18
N HIS A 41 2.45 4.22 -3.29
CA HIS A 41 1.87 5.11 -4.30
C HIS A 41 2.34 6.56 -4.17
N TRP A 42 2.62 6.99 -2.94
CA TRP A 42 3.02 8.35 -2.61
C TRP A 42 4.55 8.51 -2.51
N SER A 43 5.31 7.45 -2.77
CA SER A 43 6.77 7.46 -2.77
C SER A 43 7.29 8.23 -3.97
N GLY A 44 7.76 9.45 -3.71
CA GLY A 44 8.35 10.33 -4.73
C GLY A 44 7.34 11.19 -5.49
N PRO A 45 7.82 12.07 -6.39
CA PRO A 45 6.92 12.84 -7.25
C PRO A 45 6.17 11.85 -8.14
N ALA A 46 4.84 11.94 -8.22
CA ALA A 46 4.13 11.19 -9.24
C ALA A 46 4.67 11.62 -10.60
N MET A 47 5.48 10.76 -11.24
CA MET A 47 5.98 11.00 -12.58
C MET A 47 4.86 10.71 -13.56
N ARG A 48 3.77 11.48 -13.48
CA ARG A 48 2.93 11.64 -14.65
C ARG A 48 3.78 12.39 -15.69
N PRO A 49 3.61 12.12 -16.98
CA PRO A 49 4.38 12.79 -18.03
C PRO A 49 4.31 14.33 -17.99
N ASP A 50 3.25 14.88 -17.39
CA ASP A 50 2.98 16.31 -17.23
C ASP A 50 3.52 16.92 -15.92
N ASP A 51 3.75 16.11 -14.88
CA ASP A 51 4.25 16.57 -13.57
C ASP A 51 5.79 16.72 -13.60
N ARG A 52 6.25 17.79 -14.27
CA ARG A 52 7.69 18.05 -14.51
C ARG A 52 8.43 18.67 -13.32
N THR A 53 7.73 19.20 -12.33
CA THR A 53 8.34 19.80 -11.12
C THR A 53 7.50 19.49 -9.88
N ARG A 54 8.16 19.52 -8.70
CA ARG A 54 7.52 19.25 -7.41
C ARG A 54 6.44 20.28 -7.07
N GLU A 55 6.62 21.53 -7.49
CA GLU A 55 5.66 22.62 -7.25
C GLU A 55 4.38 22.42 -8.05
N LYS A 56 4.48 21.97 -9.32
CA LYS A 56 3.30 21.65 -10.14
C LYS A 56 2.51 20.51 -9.52
N TYR A 57 3.20 19.45 -9.12
CA TYR A 57 2.61 18.33 -8.39
C TYR A 57 1.88 18.82 -7.12
N GLN A 58 2.56 19.59 -6.26
CA GLN A 58 1.98 20.13 -5.02
C GLN A 58 0.79 21.06 -5.29
N SER A 59 0.86 21.92 -6.29
CA SER A 59 -0.25 22.82 -6.66
C SER A 59 -1.48 22.05 -7.11
N ARG A 60 -1.29 20.97 -7.89
CA ARG A 60 -2.37 20.12 -8.39
C ARG A 60 -3.06 19.38 -7.27
N PHE A 61 -2.31 18.93 -6.27
CA PHE A 61 -2.83 18.21 -5.11
C PHE A 61 -3.10 19.10 -3.89
N SER A 62 -3.10 20.42 -4.04
CA SER A 62 -3.35 21.37 -2.95
C SER A 62 -4.72 21.23 -2.29
N TYR A 63 -5.67 20.58 -2.98
CA TYR A 63 -7.00 20.27 -2.45
C TYR A 63 -7.02 19.02 -1.54
N LEU A 64 -5.97 18.20 -1.57
CA LEU A 64 -5.87 17.02 -0.72
C LEU A 64 -5.49 17.43 0.71
N ASP A 65 -5.89 16.57 1.64
CA ASP A 65 -5.40 16.63 3.02
C ASP A 65 -3.87 16.53 3.02
N SER A 66 -3.22 17.34 3.86
CA SER A 66 -1.76 17.44 3.92
C SER A 66 -1.07 16.10 4.17
N ARG A 67 -1.75 15.12 4.76
CA ARG A 67 -1.24 13.75 4.93
C ARG A 67 -0.88 13.07 3.61
N TYR A 68 -1.59 13.39 2.52
CA TYR A 68 -1.31 12.86 1.18
C TYR A 68 -0.12 13.56 0.50
N MET A 69 0.48 14.57 1.14
CA MET A 69 1.70 15.21 0.65
C MET A 69 2.97 14.51 1.15
N SER A 70 2.83 13.45 1.95
CA SER A 70 3.90 12.64 2.50
C SER A 70 3.65 11.17 2.23
N SER A 71 4.73 10.38 2.24
CA SER A 71 4.66 8.92 2.18
C SER A 71 5.52 8.34 3.28
N VAL A 72 4.97 7.34 3.97
CA VAL A 72 5.68 6.54 4.96
C VAL A 72 5.94 5.18 4.33
N ASP A 73 7.10 5.08 3.69
CA ASP A 73 7.54 3.89 2.99
C ASP A 73 8.18 2.94 4.00
N MET A 74 7.69 1.70 4.06
CA MET A 74 8.12 0.71 5.03
C MET A 74 8.53 -0.59 4.35
N SER A 75 9.50 -1.29 4.92
CA SER A 75 9.82 -2.64 4.46
C SER A 75 8.71 -3.62 4.89
N TRP A 76 8.67 -4.81 4.28
CA TRP A 76 7.76 -5.87 4.76
C TRP A 76 8.05 -6.25 6.22
N GLU A 77 9.31 -6.21 6.64
CA GLU A 77 9.70 -6.49 8.02
C GLU A 77 9.07 -5.50 9.01
N ASP A 78 9.10 -4.20 8.68
CA ASP A 78 8.48 -3.16 9.50
C ASP A 78 6.95 -3.33 9.55
N VAL A 79 6.31 -3.60 8.40
CA VAL A 79 4.87 -3.82 8.31
C VAL A 79 4.45 -5.02 9.17
N ARG A 80 5.24 -6.10 9.15
CA ARG A 80 5.02 -7.28 9.97
C ARG A 80 5.06 -6.93 11.46
N HIS A 81 6.04 -6.13 11.90
CA HIS A 81 6.10 -5.65 13.29
C HIS A 81 4.89 -4.80 13.67
N ILE A 82 4.42 -3.95 12.76
CA ILE A 82 3.24 -3.11 12.99
C ILE A 82 1.96 -3.95 13.12
N LEU A 83 1.78 -4.97 12.29
CA LEU A 83 0.62 -5.87 12.38
C LEU A 83 0.55 -6.53 13.77
N VAL A 84 1.67 -7.08 14.24
CA VAL A 84 1.73 -7.70 15.58
C VAL A 84 1.45 -6.68 16.67
N ASN A 85 2.08 -5.51 16.60
CA ASN A 85 1.88 -4.44 17.60
C ASN A 85 0.45 -3.86 17.59
N ALA A 86 -0.24 -3.93 16.44
CA ALA A 86 -1.65 -3.52 16.32
C ALA A 86 -2.62 -4.54 16.93
N GLY A 87 -2.16 -5.75 17.27
CA GLY A 87 -2.96 -6.80 17.90
C GLY A 87 -3.34 -7.96 16.96
N PHE A 88 -2.70 -8.08 15.79
CA PHE A 88 -2.90 -9.22 14.90
C PHE A 88 -1.96 -10.38 15.24
N ASP A 89 -2.49 -11.60 15.16
CA ASP A 89 -1.71 -12.82 15.10
C ASP A 89 -1.50 -13.23 13.64
N ILE A 90 -0.24 -13.49 13.25
CA ILE A 90 0.09 -13.94 11.89
C ILE A 90 -0.17 -15.44 11.80
N VAL A 91 -1.22 -15.81 11.06
CA VAL A 91 -1.62 -17.22 10.86
C VAL A 91 -0.89 -17.84 9.65
N GLU A 92 -0.69 -17.05 8.59
CA GLU A 92 -0.02 -17.49 7.36
C GLU A 92 0.74 -16.32 6.73
N GLU A 93 1.92 -16.59 6.17
CA GLU A 93 2.75 -15.63 5.45
C GLU A 93 3.43 -16.32 4.26
N ARG A 94 3.43 -15.65 3.09
CA ARG A 94 4.18 -16.07 1.91
C ARG A 94 4.78 -14.84 1.23
N VAL A 95 6.07 -14.88 0.95
CA VAL A 95 6.81 -13.80 0.25
C VAL A 95 7.28 -14.28 -1.12
N GLY A 96 7.51 -13.34 -2.05
CA GLY A 96 8.01 -13.65 -3.40
C GLY A 96 6.98 -14.32 -4.32
N VAL A 97 5.68 -14.16 -4.04
CA VAL A 97 4.61 -14.66 -4.92
C VAL A 97 4.52 -13.77 -6.16
N ARG A 98 5.00 -14.28 -7.29
CA ARG A 98 4.99 -13.55 -8.57
C ARG A 98 3.58 -13.41 -9.13
N THR A 99 3.24 -12.22 -9.60
CA THR A 99 1.97 -11.93 -10.26
C THR A 99 2.11 -10.75 -11.21
N LEU A 100 1.16 -10.57 -12.12
CA LEU A 100 1.10 -9.45 -13.06
C LEU A 100 -0.03 -8.50 -12.66
N TYR A 101 0.13 -7.21 -12.97
CA TYR A 101 -0.93 -6.21 -12.84
C TYR A 101 -1.10 -5.46 -14.17
N THR A 102 -2.27 -5.60 -14.81
CA THR A 102 -2.59 -4.95 -16.10
C THR A 102 -1.56 -5.15 -17.23
N ALA A 103 -0.79 -6.24 -17.17
CA ALA A 103 0.30 -6.48 -18.12
C ALA A 103 -0.19 -7.21 -19.39
N ASP A 104 0.38 -6.84 -20.54
CA ASP A 104 0.22 -7.59 -21.78
C ASP A 104 1.16 -8.80 -21.80
N ARG A 105 0.59 -10.01 -21.81
CA ARG A 105 1.34 -11.27 -21.85
C ARG A 105 2.21 -11.43 -23.09
N ARG A 106 1.94 -10.68 -24.16
CA ARG A 106 2.74 -10.68 -25.40
C ARG A 106 3.90 -9.68 -25.36
N SER A 107 3.93 -8.79 -24.37
CA SER A 107 5.01 -7.80 -24.23
C SER A 107 6.34 -8.48 -23.90
N MET A 108 7.41 -8.02 -24.54
CA MET A 108 8.78 -8.41 -24.17
C MET A 108 9.24 -7.77 -22.85
N MET A 109 8.57 -6.70 -22.41
CA MET A 109 8.83 -6.04 -21.13
C MET A 109 7.62 -6.25 -20.22
N ASN A 110 7.81 -7.01 -19.14
CA ASN A 110 6.83 -7.17 -18.06
C ASN A 110 7.52 -6.84 -16.74
N MET A 111 6.82 -6.11 -15.86
CA MET A 111 7.21 -5.94 -14.47
C MET A 111 6.53 -7.06 -13.68
N ALA A 112 7.32 -7.99 -13.14
CA ALA A 112 6.84 -9.18 -12.43
C ALA A 112 7.63 -9.40 -11.13
#